data_AF-A0A556QQJ9-F1
#
_entry.id   AF-A0A556QQJ9-F1
#
_cell.length_a   1.000
_cell.length_b   1.000
_cell.length_c   1.000
_cell.angle_alpha   90.00
_cell.angle_beta   90.00
_cell.angle_gamma   90.00
#
_symmetry.space_group_name_H-M   'P 1'
#
loop_
_entity.id
_entity.type
_entity.pdbx_description
1 polymer ?
#
loop_
_entity_poly.entity_id
_entity_poly.type
_entity_poly.pdbx_seq_one_letter_code
_entity_poly.pdbx_strand_id
1 'polypeptide(L)'
;MAKSSATLDWCIVRLGEDHNWWVDEVSDSVRWDVDGLSIIDPRQMSHLIDLVEPLRDYGFDQDMMEAAFIAFRIEKEAGEQRVRLKRVKDSFFESEEKLFALADILDEENGPYADLLDHLTRCRVKMLNDIFDFESKLTVDEVEDEIREDQNTSFIEGKAIHTFDELSAILDYVPAGWESEEGEERASKGDDDIDEDDLPDLDEEDEKSLEGDSSLKWDEDDEDKDDEDGVKKKSGDDDEDEDSDDDEKPSKDDDDDDEDEKPKPAKKKKR
;
A
#
# COMPACT_ATOMS: atom_id res chain seq x y z
N MET A 1 28.28 -23.12 6.07
CA MET A 1 28.81 -21.95 5.33
C MET A 1 27.62 -21.28 4.67
N ALA A 2 27.04 -20.26 5.32
CA ALA A 2 25.96 -19.47 4.74
C ALA A 2 26.58 -18.57 3.67
N LYS A 3 26.43 -18.95 2.41
CA LYS A 3 26.85 -18.10 1.29
C LYS A 3 25.83 -16.97 1.19
N SER A 4 26.31 -15.74 1.44
CA SER A 4 25.80 -14.45 0.97
C SER A 4 24.28 -14.26 1.02
N SER A 5 23.79 -13.30 1.82
CA SER A 5 22.45 -12.75 1.63
C SER A 5 22.32 -12.38 0.15
N ALA A 6 21.36 -12.98 -0.54
CA ALA A 6 21.07 -12.67 -1.93
C ALA A 6 20.48 -11.26 -1.92
N THR A 7 21.36 -10.29 -2.17
CA THR A 7 21.01 -8.89 -2.36
C THR A 7 20.37 -8.78 -3.74
N LEU A 8 19.17 -8.22 -3.83
CA LEU A 8 18.54 -7.87 -5.10
C LEU A 8 19.53 -7.02 -5.92
N ASP A 9 19.95 -7.49 -7.09
CA ASP A 9 21.01 -6.87 -7.90
C ASP A 9 20.43 -5.99 -9.02
N TRP A 10 19.30 -6.42 -9.60
CA TRP A 10 18.57 -5.71 -10.65
C TRP A 10 17.09 -6.01 -10.55
N CYS A 11 16.28 -5.08 -11.05
CA CYS A 11 14.86 -5.27 -11.27
C CYS A 11 14.45 -4.63 -12.60
N ILE A 12 13.34 -5.07 -13.17
CA ILE A 12 12.67 -4.44 -14.31
C ILE A 12 11.36 -3.87 -13.79
N VAL A 13 11.10 -2.62 -14.15
CA VAL A 13 9.92 -1.88 -13.69
C VAL A 13 9.10 -1.45 -14.89
N ARG A 14 7.79 -1.33 -14.71
CA ARG A 14 6.82 -0.87 -15.71
C ARG A 14 5.98 0.27 -15.15
N LEU A 15 5.54 1.17 -16.02
CA LEU A 15 4.54 2.16 -15.66
C LEU A 15 3.15 1.50 -15.65
N GLY A 16 2.40 1.66 -14.57
CA GLY A 16 1.01 1.22 -14.44
C GLY A 16 0.02 2.17 -15.12
N GLU A 17 -1.24 1.76 -15.17
CA GLU A 17 -2.36 2.60 -15.65
C GLU A 17 -2.64 3.76 -14.68
N ASP A 18 -2.28 3.60 -13.41
CA ASP A 18 -2.35 4.57 -12.33
C ASP A 18 -1.19 5.58 -12.34
N HIS A 19 -0.38 5.59 -13.41
CA HIS A 19 0.83 6.42 -13.54
C HIS A 19 1.92 6.18 -12.49
N ASN A 20 1.82 5.09 -11.70
CA ASN A 20 2.86 4.68 -10.77
C ASN A 20 3.80 3.64 -11.36
N TRP A 21 4.96 3.47 -10.75
CA TRP A 21 5.95 2.48 -11.17
C TRP A 21 5.82 1.20 -10.36
N TRP A 22 5.71 0.08 -11.07
CA TRP A 22 5.53 -1.25 -10.49
C TRP A 22 6.67 -2.16 -10.93
N VAL A 23 7.12 -3.04 -10.04
CA VAL A 23 8.15 -4.03 -10.34
C VAL A 23 7.52 -5.18 -11.14
N ASP A 24 8.14 -5.52 -12.26
CA ASP A 24 7.68 -6.55 -13.20
C ASP A 24 8.55 -7.80 -13.12
N GLU A 25 9.87 -7.63 -13.01
CA GLU A 25 10.81 -8.74 -12.81
C GLU A 25 11.90 -8.36 -11.79
N VAL A 26 12.36 -9.36 -11.05
CA VAL A 26 13.40 -9.21 -10.02
C VAL A 26 14.50 -10.26 -10.23
N SER A 27 15.72 -9.91 -9.85
CA SER A 27 16.84 -10.86 -9.89
C SER A 27 16.69 -12.02 -8.91
N ASP A 28 15.88 -11.86 -7.86
CA ASP A 28 15.64 -12.86 -6.81
C ASP A 28 14.14 -13.08 -6.58
N SER A 29 13.52 -13.84 -7.47
CA SER A 29 12.09 -14.20 -7.40
C SER A 29 11.74 -15.19 -6.29
N VAL A 30 12.70 -15.61 -5.46
CA VAL A 30 12.45 -16.52 -4.33
C VAL A 30 12.11 -15.74 -3.08
N ARG A 31 12.72 -14.56 -2.91
CA ARG A 31 12.55 -13.71 -1.74
C ARG A 31 11.62 -12.53 -1.97
N TRP A 32 11.54 -12.08 -3.22
CA TRP A 32 10.70 -10.95 -3.61
C TRP A 32 9.51 -11.47 -4.40
N ASP A 33 8.32 -11.16 -3.91
CA ASP A 33 7.12 -11.23 -4.73
C ASP A 33 7.06 -9.97 -5.62
N VAL A 34 6.69 -10.15 -6.87
CA VAL A 34 6.53 -9.05 -7.83
C VAL A 34 5.09 -8.56 -7.86
N ASP A 35 4.14 -9.36 -7.39
CA ASP A 35 2.74 -8.99 -7.37
C ASP A 35 2.51 -7.89 -6.33
N GLY A 36 1.99 -6.75 -6.76
CA GLY A 36 1.81 -5.57 -5.90
C GLY A 36 3.10 -4.88 -5.44
N LEU A 37 4.29 -5.26 -5.92
CA LEU A 37 5.54 -4.62 -5.52
C LEU A 37 5.72 -3.28 -6.24
N SER A 38 5.57 -2.19 -5.50
CA SER A 38 5.76 -0.82 -6.00
C SER A 38 7.21 -0.35 -5.90
N ILE A 39 7.57 0.66 -6.69
CA ILE A 39 8.86 1.33 -6.60
C ILE A 39 8.69 2.83 -6.74
N ILE A 40 9.35 3.58 -5.86
CA ILE A 40 9.26 5.03 -5.82
C ILE A 40 10.16 5.62 -6.90
N ASP A 41 9.59 6.49 -7.73
CA ASP A 41 10.34 7.18 -8.77
C ASP A 41 11.19 8.35 -8.19
N PRO A 42 12.20 8.84 -8.93
CA PRO A 42 13.04 9.93 -8.44
C PRO A 42 12.28 11.21 -8.06
N ARG A 43 11.13 11.50 -8.71
CA ARG A 43 10.31 12.67 -8.41
C ARG A 43 9.53 12.47 -7.12
N GLN A 44 8.86 11.33 -6.96
CA GLN A 44 8.21 10.95 -5.71
C GLN A 44 9.20 10.96 -4.54
N MET A 45 10.42 10.41 -4.74
CA MET A 45 11.45 10.44 -3.70
C MET A 45 11.88 11.87 -3.34
N SER A 46 12.03 12.76 -4.32
CA SER A 46 12.33 14.17 -4.05
C SER A 46 11.22 14.84 -3.24
N HIS A 47 9.95 14.53 -3.55
CA HIS A 47 8.81 15.04 -2.80
C HIS A 47 8.79 14.53 -1.35
N LEU A 48 9.06 13.23 -1.14
CA LEU A 48 9.18 12.67 0.20
C LEU A 48 10.29 13.35 1.01
N ILE A 49 11.44 13.65 0.38
CA ILE A 49 12.53 14.39 1.01
C ILE A 49 12.06 15.78 1.48
N ASP A 50 11.29 16.48 0.65
CA ASP A 50 10.72 17.79 1.02
C ASP A 50 9.73 17.68 2.19
N LEU A 51 8.94 16.61 2.25
CA LEU A 51 7.97 16.36 3.32
C LEU A 51 8.62 15.98 4.66
N VAL A 52 9.76 15.28 4.65
CA VAL A 52 10.49 14.91 5.88
C VAL A 52 11.39 16.03 6.41
N GLU A 53 11.69 17.04 5.61
CA GLU A 53 12.59 18.15 6.01
C GLU A 53 12.10 18.85 7.31
N PRO A 54 10.81 19.20 7.48
CA PRO A 54 10.31 19.77 8.73
C PRO A 54 10.36 18.80 9.92
N LEU A 55 10.31 17.49 9.66
CA LEU A 55 10.34 16.46 10.71
C LEU A 55 11.74 16.31 11.35
N ARG A 56 12.79 16.87 10.74
CA ARG A 56 14.16 16.90 11.30
C ARG A 56 14.20 17.56 12.67
N ASP A 57 13.44 18.63 12.88
CA ASP A 57 13.35 19.32 14.18
C ASP A 57 12.65 18.45 15.26
N TYR A 58 11.89 17.44 14.84
CA TYR A 58 11.12 16.54 15.71
C TYR A 58 11.78 15.17 15.92
N GLY A 59 13.01 15.00 15.39
CA GLY A 59 13.84 13.81 15.60
C GLY A 59 13.84 12.82 14.44
N PHE A 60 13.45 13.25 13.23
CA PHE A 60 13.61 12.42 12.03
C PHE A 60 15.06 11.98 11.82
N ASP A 61 15.25 10.72 11.44
CA ASP A 61 16.56 10.10 11.24
C ASP A 61 16.70 9.73 9.77
N GLN A 62 17.60 10.42 9.09
CA GLN A 62 17.88 10.21 7.67
C GLN A 62 18.45 8.81 7.40
N ASP A 63 19.24 8.28 8.33
CA ASP A 63 19.89 6.98 8.15
C ASP A 63 18.83 5.85 8.15
N MET A 64 17.72 6.02 8.88
CA MET A 64 16.59 5.07 8.85
C MET A 64 15.91 5.08 7.49
N MET A 65 15.71 6.25 6.88
CA MET A 65 15.13 6.36 5.54
C MET A 65 16.05 5.75 4.49
N GLU A 66 17.36 6.02 4.55
CA GLU A 66 18.31 5.41 3.60
C GLU A 66 18.42 3.88 3.77
N ALA A 67 18.28 3.36 4.99
CA ALA A 67 18.29 1.93 5.26
C ALA A 67 17.02 1.21 4.78
N ALA A 68 15.87 1.90 4.81
CA ALA A 68 14.57 1.37 4.39
C ALA A 68 14.46 1.16 2.87
N PHE A 69 15.27 1.86 2.07
CA PHE A 69 15.19 1.80 0.62
C PHE A 69 16.44 1.24 -0.04
N ILE A 70 16.22 0.41 -1.06
CA ILE A 70 17.25 -0.04 -1.98
C ILE A 70 17.30 0.91 -3.17
N ALA A 71 18.43 1.61 -3.32
CA ALA A 71 18.64 2.55 -4.41
C ALA A 71 18.92 1.83 -5.74
N PHE A 72 18.26 2.31 -6.79
CA PHE A 72 18.33 1.78 -8.14
C PHE A 72 18.61 2.89 -9.17
N ARG A 73 19.49 2.59 -10.13
CA ARG A 73 19.79 3.47 -11.26
C ARG A 73 19.30 2.86 -12.56
N ILE A 74 18.84 3.69 -13.48
CA ILE A 74 18.48 3.25 -14.84
C ILE A 74 19.72 2.67 -15.54
N GLU A 75 19.65 1.39 -15.92
CA GLU A 75 20.70 0.74 -16.71
C GLU A 75 20.38 0.85 -18.19
N LYS A 76 19.18 0.41 -18.60
CA LYS A 76 18.71 0.32 -19.99
C LYS A 76 17.19 0.38 -20.05
N GLU A 77 16.65 0.91 -21.14
CA GLU A 77 15.25 0.74 -21.49
C GLU A 77 15.01 -0.67 -22.05
N ALA A 78 14.00 -1.36 -21.55
CA ALA A 78 13.67 -2.73 -21.92
C ALA A 78 12.55 -2.81 -22.99
N GLY A 79 12.04 -1.67 -23.47
CA GLY A 79 10.93 -1.58 -24.42
C GLY A 79 9.56 -1.60 -23.72
N GLU A 80 8.49 -1.21 -24.43
CA GLU A 80 7.10 -1.28 -23.92
C GLU A 80 6.88 -0.60 -22.55
N GLN A 81 7.44 0.61 -22.36
CA GLN A 81 7.41 1.34 -21.07
C GLN A 81 8.06 0.59 -19.89
N ARG A 82 8.89 -0.42 -20.17
CA ARG A 82 9.70 -1.11 -19.17
C ARG A 82 11.11 -0.56 -19.12
N VAL A 83 11.63 -0.45 -17.90
CA VAL A 83 12.99 0.04 -17.63
C VAL A 83 13.72 -0.98 -16.78
N ARG A 84 14.93 -1.33 -17.19
CA ARG A 84 15.84 -2.16 -16.39
C ARG A 84 16.64 -1.27 -15.46
N LEU A 85 16.54 -1.56 -14.17
CA LEU A 85 17.23 -0.88 -13.10
C LEU A 85 18.34 -1.76 -12.52
N LYS A 86 19.42 -1.12 -12.09
CA LYS A 86 20.56 -1.76 -11.43
C LYS A 86 20.76 -1.17 -10.05
N ARG A 87 20.98 -2.03 -9.06
CA ARG A 87 21.23 -1.60 -7.69
C ARG A 87 22.50 -0.75 -7.59
N VAL A 88 22.40 0.34 -6.86
CA VAL A 88 23.52 1.20 -6.47
C VAL A 88 23.54 1.37 -4.94
N LYS A 89 24.58 2.02 -4.42
CA LYS A 89 24.72 2.35 -2.99
C LYS A 89 24.87 3.86 -2.78
N ASP A 90 24.32 4.62 -3.72
CA ASP A 90 24.36 6.08 -3.69
C ASP A 90 23.25 6.56 -2.74
N SER A 91 23.52 7.63 -1.99
CA SER A 91 22.58 8.24 -1.05
C SER A 91 21.49 9.01 -1.80
N PHE A 92 20.25 8.99 -1.30
CA PHE A 92 19.15 9.78 -1.88
C PHE A 92 19.24 11.26 -1.53
N PHE A 93 19.91 11.61 -0.43
CA PHE A 93 20.01 12.99 0.07
C PHE A 93 21.26 13.72 -0.43
N GLU A 94 22.36 12.99 -0.62
CA GLU A 94 23.64 13.58 -1.04
C GLU A 94 23.87 13.50 -2.55
N SER A 95 23.17 12.60 -3.26
CA SER A 95 23.35 12.40 -4.70
C SER A 95 22.42 13.31 -5.51
N GLU A 96 22.97 13.99 -6.52
CA GLU A 96 22.17 14.70 -7.54
C GLU A 96 21.63 13.74 -8.62
N GLU A 97 21.94 12.44 -8.53
CA GLU A 97 21.46 11.47 -9.50
C GLU A 97 19.99 11.09 -9.27
N LYS A 98 19.28 10.84 -10.36
CA LYS A 98 17.89 10.39 -10.32
C LYS A 98 17.84 8.89 -10.02
N LEU A 99 17.62 8.56 -8.75
CA LEU A 99 17.56 7.19 -8.24
C LEU A 99 16.12 6.77 -7.98
N PHE A 100 15.80 5.53 -8.34
CA PHE A 100 14.58 4.86 -7.93
C PHE A 100 14.80 4.23 -6.55
N ALA A 101 13.76 4.17 -5.74
CA ALA A 101 13.81 3.64 -4.39
C ALA A 101 12.80 2.51 -4.22
N LEU A 102 13.31 1.31 -3.96
CA LEU A 102 12.50 0.14 -3.64
C LEU A 102 12.47 -0.06 -2.13
N ALA A 103 11.29 -0.11 -1.52
CA ALA A 103 11.16 -0.40 -0.09
C ALA A 103 11.66 -1.82 0.23
N ASP A 104 12.45 -1.97 1.29
CA ASP A 104 12.90 -3.28 1.78
C ASP A 104 11.81 -3.91 2.67
N ILE A 105 10.82 -4.50 2.00
CA ILE A 105 9.64 -5.15 2.61
C ILE A 105 9.84 -6.66 2.85
N LEU A 106 11.09 -7.16 2.81
CA LEU A 106 11.36 -8.59 3.00
C LEU A 106 10.93 -9.12 4.39
N ASP A 107 10.87 -8.23 5.37
CA ASP A 107 10.38 -8.48 6.72
C ASP A 107 9.37 -7.37 7.04
N GLU A 108 8.08 -7.66 6.90
CA GLU A 108 7.02 -6.66 7.06
C GLU A 108 6.83 -6.23 8.52
N GLU A 109 7.22 -7.05 9.51
CA GLU A 109 7.09 -6.72 10.93
C GLU A 109 8.34 -6.08 11.53
N ASN A 110 9.54 -6.50 11.12
CA ASN A 110 10.80 -6.07 11.74
C ASN A 110 11.84 -5.59 10.71
N GLY A 111 11.39 -5.28 9.49
CA GLY A 111 12.23 -4.75 8.43
C GLY A 111 12.55 -3.27 8.61
N PRO A 112 13.59 -2.79 7.91
CA PRO A 112 13.99 -1.38 7.99
C PRO A 112 12.90 -0.43 7.45
N TYR A 113 12.04 -0.90 6.55
CA TYR A 113 10.89 -0.13 6.08
C TYR A 113 9.79 -0.01 7.14
N ALA A 114 9.46 -1.09 7.87
CA ALA A 114 8.52 -1.04 8.99
C ALA A 114 9.02 -0.08 10.09
N ASP A 115 10.32 -0.17 10.44
CA ASP A 115 10.96 0.75 11.39
C ASP A 115 10.87 2.22 10.94
N LEU A 116 10.95 2.48 9.61
CA LEU A 116 10.78 3.83 9.05
C LEU A 116 9.35 4.32 9.23
N LEU A 117 8.33 3.51 8.91
CA LEU A 117 6.92 3.90 9.06
C LEU A 117 6.61 4.29 10.51
N ASP A 118 7.00 3.43 11.46
CA ASP A 118 6.92 3.68 12.90
C ASP A 118 7.56 5.01 13.31
N HIS A 119 8.76 5.27 12.79
CA HIS A 119 9.52 6.48 13.09
C HIS A 119 8.87 7.73 12.52
N LEU A 120 8.39 7.66 11.28
CA LEU A 120 7.68 8.75 10.61
C LEU A 120 6.40 9.10 11.35
N THR A 121 5.59 8.12 11.73
CA THR A 121 4.35 8.34 12.49
C THR A 121 4.64 9.02 13.83
N ARG A 122 5.67 8.57 14.56
CA ARG A 122 6.09 9.21 15.82
C ARG A 122 6.56 10.64 15.62
N CYS A 123 7.31 10.92 14.55
CA CYS A 123 7.78 12.27 14.24
C CYS A 123 6.62 13.18 13.84
N ARG A 124 5.71 12.70 12.98
CA ARG A 124 4.52 13.45 12.54
C ARG A 124 3.61 13.78 13.72
N VAL A 125 3.31 12.83 14.60
CA VAL A 125 2.46 13.05 15.78
C VAL A 125 3.08 14.09 16.73
N LYS A 126 4.40 14.08 16.92
CA LYS A 126 5.07 15.14 17.70
C LYS A 126 4.91 16.50 17.04
N MET A 127 5.13 16.59 15.73
CA MET A 127 4.98 17.83 14.99
C MET A 127 3.54 18.35 15.05
N LEU A 128 2.54 17.50 14.83
CA LEU A 128 1.13 17.88 14.89
C LEU A 128 0.74 18.38 16.28
N ASN A 129 1.19 17.70 17.34
CA ASN A 129 0.94 18.13 18.72
C ASN A 129 1.62 19.46 19.10
N ASP A 130 2.67 19.85 18.39
CA ASP A 130 3.38 21.12 18.62
C ASP A 130 2.80 22.25 17.73
N ILE A 131 2.25 21.93 16.55
CA ILE A 131 1.58 22.88 15.65
C ILE A 131 0.16 23.19 16.13
N PHE A 132 -0.60 22.17 16.51
CA PHE A 132 -2.01 22.29 16.88
C PHE A 132 -2.20 22.21 18.39
N ASP A 133 -3.08 23.06 18.92
CA ASP A 133 -3.45 23.06 20.34
C ASP A 133 -4.67 22.15 20.55
N PHE A 134 -4.42 20.84 20.61
CA PHE A 134 -5.48 19.85 20.84
C PHE A 134 -5.99 19.88 22.30
N GLU A 135 -7.28 19.62 22.50
CA GLU A 135 -7.85 19.43 23.84
C GLU A 135 -7.26 18.19 24.54
N SER A 136 -6.99 17.14 23.77
CA SER A 136 -6.23 15.95 24.15
C SER A 136 -5.14 15.71 23.12
N LYS A 137 -3.91 15.45 23.57
CA LYS A 137 -2.79 15.17 22.66
C LYS A 137 -3.10 13.96 21.78
N LEU A 138 -2.87 14.13 20.48
CA LEU A 138 -2.93 13.05 19.51
C LEU A 138 -1.88 11.99 19.86
N THR A 139 -2.29 10.73 19.87
CA THR A 139 -1.40 9.60 20.13
C THR A 139 -0.94 8.92 18.84
N VAL A 140 0.16 8.17 18.93
CA VAL A 140 0.68 7.41 17.78
C VAL A 140 -0.30 6.31 17.39
N ASP A 141 -0.85 5.62 18.39
CA ASP A 141 -1.80 4.52 18.19
C ASP A 141 -3.05 4.98 17.44
N GLU A 142 -3.61 6.17 17.77
CA GLU A 142 -4.78 6.72 17.06
C GLU A 142 -4.51 6.97 15.57
N VAL A 143 -3.37 7.58 15.22
CA VAL A 143 -3.00 7.85 13.83
C VAL A 143 -2.71 6.56 13.06
N GLU A 144 -2.03 5.62 13.72
CA GLU A 144 -1.72 4.31 13.14
C GLU A 144 -2.99 3.49 12.86
N ASP A 145 -3.96 3.52 13.78
CA ASP A 145 -5.24 2.84 13.61
C ASP A 145 -6.04 3.43 12.44
N GLU A 146 -6.13 4.75 12.31
CA GLU A 146 -6.81 5.41 11.18
C GLU A 146 -6.16 5.04 9.83
N ILE A 147 -4.83 5.14 9.73
CA ILE A 147 -4.11 4.79 8.51
C ILE A 147 -4.31 3.31 8.16
N ARG A 148 -4.31 2.41 9.15
CA ARG A 148 -4.59 0.99 8.93
C ARG A 148 -6.01 0.72 8.44
N GLU A 149 -7.00 1.47 8.92
CA GLU A 149 -8.39 1.33 8.45
C GLU A 149 -8.51 1.70 6.96
N ASP A 150 -7.85 2.77 6.52
CA ASP A 150 -7.81 3.19 5.12
C ASP A 150 -7.06 2.17 4.23
N GLN A 151 -5.92 1.66 4.72
CA GLN A 151 -5.17 0.62 4.04
C GLN A 151 -5.97 -0.68 3.92
N ASN A 152 -6.66 -1.08 4.99
CA ASN A 152 -7.51 -2.28 4.99
C ASN A 152 -8.70 -2.12 4.03
N THR A 153 -9.27 -0.93 3.92
CA THR A 153 -10.32 -0.62 2.92
C THR A 153 -9.80 -0.84 1.51
N SER A 154 -8.61 -0.31 1.20
CA SER A 154 -7.95 -0.52 -0.10
C SER A 154 -7.65 -1.99 -0.39
N PHE A 155 -7.24 -2.73 0.64
CA PHE A 155 -7.01 -4.18 0.55
C PHE A 155 -8.30 -4.96 0.26
N ILE A 156 -9.41 -4.63 0.92
CA ILE A 156 -10.73 -5.25 0.67
C ILE A 156 -11.21 -4.96 -0.77
N GLU A 157 -10.90 -3.79 -1.31
CA GLU A 157 -11.15 -3.42 -2.70
C GLU A 157 -10.21 -4.10 -3.70
N GLY A 158 -9.19 -4.83 -3.23
CA GLY A 158 -8.20 -5.51 -4.05
C GLY A 158 -7.20 -4.56 -4.75
N LYS A 159 -7.05 -3.33 -4.23
CA LYS A 159 -6.08 -2.35 -4.74
C LYS A 159 -4.74 -2.53 -4.01
N ALA A 160 -3.66 -2.68 -4.77
CA ALA A 160 -2.32 -2.63 -4.21
C ALA A 160 -1.98 -1.18 -3.84
N ILE A 161 -1.51 -0.97 -2.61
CA ILE A 161 -1.10 0.34 -2.12
C ILE A 161 0.32 0.60 -2.57
N HIS A 162 0.55 1.74 -3.21
CA HIS A 162 1.89 2.13 -3.60
C HIS A 162 2.66 2.64 -2.37
N THR A 163 3.94 2.27 -2.25
CA THR A 163 4.81 2.67 -1.13
C THR A 163 4.90 4.19 -0.96
N PHE A 164 4.84 4.95 -2.06
CA PHE A 164 4.71 6.40 -2.01
C PHE A 164 3.43 6.88 -1.30
N ASP A 165 2.29 6.27 -1.60
CA ASP A 165 1.00 6.67 -1.02
C ASP A 165 0.96 6.34 0.48
N GLU A 166 1.54 5.21 0.87
CA GLU A 166 1.68 4.84 2.28
C GLU A 166 2.52 5.85 3.09
N LEU A 167 3.68 6.25 2.55
CA LEU A 167 4.52 7.26 3.20
C LEU A 167 3.85 8.62 3.21
N SER A 168 3.20 9.00 2.11
CA SER A 168 2.49 10.29 2.00
C SER A 168 1.30 10.34 2.94
N ALA A 169 0.57 9.23 3.12
CA ALA A 169 -0.52 9.13 4.08
C ALA A 169 -0.05 9.47 5.51
N ILE A 170 1.13 9.00 5.92
CA ILE A 170 1.72 9.35 7.22
C ILE A 170 2.21 10.81 7.22
N LEU A 171 2.98 11.20 6.20
CA LEU A 171 3.68 12.48 6.18
C LEU A 171 2.74 13.66 6.01
N ASP A 172 1.63 13.50 5.30
CA ASP A 172 0.61 14.52 5.09
C ASP A 172 -0.60 14.36 6.01
N TYR A 173 -0.61 13.36 6.91
CA TYR A 173 -1.71 13.14 7.84
C TYR A 173 -2.08 14.41 8.60
N VAL A 174 -3.36 14.79 8.54
CA VAL A 174 -3.96 15.89 9.31
C VAL A 174 -5.22 15.35 10.00
N PRO A 175 -5.38 15.55 11.31
CA PRO A 175 -6.58 15.11 12.01
C PRO A 175 -7.85 15.76 11.44
N ALA A 176 -8.94 15.00 11.41
CA ALA A 176 -10.23 15.46 10.91
C ALA A 176 -10.67 16.78 11.60
N GLY A 177 -11.05 17.77 10.79
CA GLY A 177 -11.44 19.10 11.26
C GLY A 177 -10.30 20.10 11.49
N TRP A 178 -9.05 19.70 11.28
CA TRP A 178 -7.87 20.57 11.23
C TRP A 178 -7.28 20.72 9.83
N GLU A 179 -7.94 20.16 8.83
CA GLU A 179 -7.71 20.46 7.43
C GLU A 179 -7.87 21.98 7.26
N SER A 180 -6.74 22.68 7.15
CA SER A 180 -6.78 24.12 6.92
C SER A 180 -7.45 24.37 5.57
N GLU A 181 -8.24 25.44 5.43
CA GLU A 181 -8.72 25.90 4.10
C GLU A 181 -7.54 26.20 3.14
N GLU A 182 -6.29 26.32 3.65
CA GLU A 182 -5.05 26.36 2.85
C GLU A 182 -4.58 24.99 2.32
N GLY A 183 -5.12 23.88 2.84
CA GLY A 183 -4.88 22.51 2.36
C GLY A 183 -5.60 22.21 1.04
N GLU A 184 -6.72 22.90 0.78
CA GLU A 184 -7.32 22.92 -0.56
C GLU A 184 -6.35 23.52 -1.58
N GLU A 185 -5.44 24.44 -1.23
CA GLU A 185 -4.48 24.95 -2.24
C GLU A 185 -3.35 23.97 -2.61
N ARG A 186 -3.12 22.89 -1.84
CA ARG A 186 -2.12 21.87 -2.18
C ARG A 186 -2.71 20.64 -2.84
N ALA A 187 -4.00 20.37 -2.64
CA ALA A 187 -4.74 19.37 -3.41
C ALA A 187 -5.50 19.93 -4.63
N SER A 188 -5.65 21.27 -4.76
CA SER A 188 -6.42 21.91 -5.84
C SER A 188 -5.61 22.87 -6.70
N LYS A 189 -4.27 22.72 -6.78
CA LYS A 189 -3.49 23.41 -7.84
C LYS A 189 -3.48 22.59 -9.13
N GLY A 190 -4.68 22.43 -9.68
CA GLY A 190 -4.89 21.84 -10.98
C GLY A 190 -6.35 21.50 -11.22
N ASP A 191 -7.23 22.50 -11.19
CA ASP A 191 -8.45 22.63 -12.03
C ASP A 191 -9.47 23.58 -11.35
N ASP A 192 -9.27 24.90 -11.43
CA ASP A 192 -10.39 25.85 -11.29
C ASP A 192 -10.06 27.26 -11.84
N ASP A 193 -9.36 27.31 -12.98
CA ASP A 193 -9.21 28.52 -13.80
C ASP A 193 -8.94 28.10 -15.26
N ILE A 194 -9.80 27.23 -15.80
CA ILE A 194 -9.96 27.15 -17.26
C ILE A 194 -11.01 28.21 -17.60
N ASP A 195 -10.55 29.38 -18.06
CA ASP A 195 -11.42 30.38 -18.67
C ASP A 195 -12.31 29.67 -19.71
N GLU A 196 -13.62 29.92 -19.66
CA GLU A 196 -14.66 29.36 -20.55
C GLU A 196 -14.36 29.59 -22.06
N ASP A 197 -13.36 30.42 -22.37
CA ASP A 197 -12.83 30.74 -23.70
C ASP A 197 -11.72 29.76 -24.21
N ASP A 198 -11.21 28.81 -23.41
CA ASP A 198 -10.15 27.85 -23.81
C ASP A 198 -10.64 26.39 -23.95
N LEU A 199 -11.96 26.15 -23.81
CA LEU A 199 -12.56 24.91 -24.30
C LEU A 199 -12.66 24.97 -25.84
N PRO A 200 -12.18 23.97 -26.58
CA PRO A 200 -12.38 23.93 -28.02
C PRO A 200 -13.89 23.86 -28.33
N ASP A 201 -14.39 24.79 -29.16
CA ASP A 201 -15.75 24.75 -29.69
C ASP A 201 -16.00 23.35 -30.29
N LEU A 202 -16.91 22.58 -29.68
CA LEU A 202 -17.34 21.30 -30.22
C LEU A 202 -18.06 21.58 -31.54
N ASP A 203 -17.50 21.07 -32.65
CA ASP A 203 -18.12 21.19 -33.96
C ASP A 203 -19.48 20.46 -33.98
N GLU A 204 -20.45 20.99 -34.74
CA GLU A 204 -21.85 20.48 -34.85
C GLU A 204 -21.96 18.96 -35.21
N GLU A 205 -20.85 18.32 -35.58
CA GLU A 205 -20.77 16.89 -35.89
C GLU A 205 -20.66 16.02 -34.62
N ASP A 206 -20.00 16.50 -33.56
CA ASP A 206 -19.86 15.80 -32.27
C ASP A 206 -21.13 15.91 -31.41
N GLU A 207 -21.84 17.04 -31.46
CA GLU A 207 -23.14 17.25 -30.78
C GLU A 207 -24.18 16.21 -31.24
N LYS A 208 -24.16 15.88 -32.53
CA LYS A 208 -25.12 14.95 -33.14
C LYS A 208 -24.85 13.48 -32.84
N SER A 209 -23.60 13.15 -32.49
CA SER A 209 -23.24 11.80 -32.06
C SER A 209 -23.60 11.56 -30.60
N LEU A 210 -23.68 12.62 -29.78
CA LEU A 210 -24.07 12.55 -28.36
C LEU A 210 -25.60 12.53 -28.18
N GLU A 211 -26.38 13.19 -29.04
CA GLU A 211 -27.86 13.11 -29.05
C GLU A 211 -28.42 11.72 -29.43
N GLY A 212 -27.57 10.83 -29.94
CA GLY A 212 -27.96 9.51 -30.44
C GLY A 212 -27.92 8.39 -29.40
N ASP A 213 -27.31 8.59 -28.23
CA ASP A 213 -27.16 7.51 -27.25
C ASP A 213 -28.37 7.42 -26.32
N SER A 214 -29.34 6.60 -26.72
CA SER A 214 -30.52 6.22 -25.95
C SER A 214 -30.22 5.49 -24.63
N SER A 215 -28.95 5.25 -24.27
CA SER A 215 -28.57 4.74 -22.96
C SER A 215 -28.63 5.80 -21.84
N LEU A 216 -28.81 7.09 -22.18
CA LEU A 216 -28.92 8.19 -21.22
C LEU A 216 -30.38 8.59 -20.88
N LYS A 217 -31.31 7.64 -21.02
CA LYS A 217 -32.60 7.71 -20.33
C LYS A 217 -32.48 7.00 -19.00
N TRP A 218 -32.32 7.80 -17.96
CA TRP A 218 -32.57 7.43 -16.59
C TRP A 218 -34.01 6.89 -16.51
N ASP A 219 -34.15 5.59 -16.25
CA ASP A 219 -35.45 4.95 -16.01
C ASP A 219 -35.89 5.35 -14.60
N GLU A 220 -36.45 6.54 -14.51
CA GLU A 220 -37.08 7.08 -13.32
C GLU A 220 -38.57 7.18 -13.64
N ASP A 221 -39.33 6.11 -13.33
CA ASP A 221 -40.74 6.12 -12.87
C ASP A 221 -41.34 4.70 -12.90
N ASP A 222 -41.64 4.11 -11.73
CA ASP A 222 -42.74 3.14 -11.64
C ASP A 222 -43.34 3.17 -10.23
N GLU A 223 -44.04 4.27 -9.91
CA GLU A 223 -45.07 4.31 -8.87
C GLU A 223 -46.37 3.61 -9.35
N ASP A 224 -46.82 2.66 -8.54
CA ASP A 224 -48.19 2.20 -8.29
C ASP A 224 -49.13 1.86 -9.48
N LYS A 225 -49.46 0.56 -9.58
CA LYS A 225 -50.86 0.11 -9.78
C LYS A 225 -51.18 -1.16 -8.96
N ASP A 226 -52.08 -0.98 -7.99
CA ASP A 226 -53.00 -2.00 -7.47
C ASP A 226 -53.79 -2.67 -8.62
N ASP A 227 -54.00 -3.99 -8.55
CA ASP A 227 -55.33 -4.59 -8.32
C ASP A 227 -55.36 -6.14 -8.37
N GLU A 228 -55.92 -6.69 -7.30
CA GLU A 228 -56.81 -7.85 -7.14
C GLU A 228 -56.51 -9.29 -7.66
N ASP A 229 -56.57 -10.17 -6.66
CA ASP A 229 -57.23 -11.49 -6.61
C ASP A 229 -56.59 -12.75 -7.22
N GLY A 230 -56.37 -13.75 -6.35
CA GLY A 230 -55.98 -15.09 -6.79
C GLY A 230 -55.60 -16.09 -5.71
N VAL A 231 -56.29 -16.16 -4.57
CA VAL A 231 -56.13 -17.28 -3.62
C VAL A 231 -56.46 -18.62 -4.29
N LYS A 232 -55.50 -19.53 -4.39
CA LYS A 232 -55.75 -20.99 -4.35
C LYS A 232 -54.52 -21.79 -3.92
N LYS A 233 -54.61 -22.32 -2.69
CA LYS A 233 -53.77 -23.38 -2.10
C LYS A 233 -53.76 -24.66 -2.95
N LYS A 234 -52.59 -25.29 -3.05
CA LYS A 234 -52.33 -26.75 -3.02
C LYS A 234 -50.82 -26.94 -2.84
N SER A 235 -50.32 -27.24 -1.64
CA SER A 235 -50.18 -28.58 -1.03
C SER A 235 -49.23 -29.50 -1.80
N GLY A 236 -48.08 -29.80 -1.20
CA GLY A 236 -47.16 -30.86 -1.60
C GLY A 236 -45.70 -30.40 -1.50
N ASP A 237 -45.16 -30.38 -0.28
CA ASP A 237 -43.72 -30.49 -0.09
C ASP A 237 -43.51 -31.74 0.77
N ASP A 238 -42.81 -32.67 0.14
CA ASP A 238 -42.49 -34.04 0.51
C ASP A 238 -41.06 -34.01 1.05
N ASP A 239 -40.79 -34.85 2.05
CA ASP A 239 -39.46 -35.34 2.45
C ASP A 239 -38.50 -34.38 3.18
N GLU A 240 -38.75 -34.22 4.50
CA GLU A 240 -37.68 -34.21 5.50
C GLU A 240 -37.38 -35.66 5.89
N ASP A 241 -36.31 -36.23 5.35
CA ASP A 241 -35.63 -37.41 5.88
C ASP A 241 -34.18 -37.40 5.38
N GLU A 242 -33.23 -37.04 6.25
CA GLU A 242 -31.86 -37.56 6.19
C GLU A 242 -31.26 -37.56 7.59
N ASP A 243 -31.57 -38.64 8.30
CA ASP A 243 -30.85 -39.16 9.44
C ASP A 243 -29.73 -40.06 8.90
N SER A 244 -28.46 -39.74 9.18
CA SER A 244 -27.35 -40.70 9.13
C SER A 244 -26.18 -40.22 9.98
N ASP A 245 -26.18 -40.76 11.21
CA ASP A 245 -24.99 -41.23 11.91
C ASP A 245 -23.95 -41.82 10.94
N ASP A 246 -22.71 -41.34 10.97
CA ASP A 246 -21.56 -42.24 10.84
C ASP A 246 -20.37 -41.78 11.71
N ASP A 247 -19.95 -42.75 12.51
CA ASP A 247 -18.86 -42.78 13.47
C ASP A 247 -17.48 -42.53 12.83
N GLU A 248 -16.76 -41.47 13.24
CA GLU A 248 -15.29 -41.48 13.21
C GLU A 248 -14.70 -41.43 14.63
N LYS A 249 -14.23 -42.60 15.05
CA LYS A 249 -13.47 -42.82 16.28
C LYS A 249 -12.06 -42.21 16.15
N PRO A 250 -11.57 -41.49 17.18
CA PRO A 250 -10.14 -41.23 17.31
C PRO A 250 -9.43 -42.48 17.87
N SER A 251 -8.48 -43.03 17.12
CA SER A 251 -7.53 -44.02 17.63
C SER A 251 -6.56 -43.36 18.61
N LYS A 252 -6.44 -43.96 19.80
CA LYS A 252 -5.46 -43.62 20.82
C LYS A 252 -4.16 -44.40 20.64
N ASP A 253 -3.14 -43.87 21.32
CA ASP A 253 -2.00 -44.53 21.97
C ASP A 253 -0.86 -45.02 21.06
N ASP A 254 0.25 -44.30 21.12
CA ASP A 254 1.50 -44.89 21.60
C ASP A 254 2.31 -43.80 22.36
N ASP A 255 2.31 -43.93 23.68
CA ASP A 255 3.37 -43.52 24.61
C ASP A 255 4.72 -44.08 24.11
N ASP A 256 5.76 -43.25 24.03
CA ASP A 256 7.05 -43.68 24.58
C ASP A 256 7.85 -42.48 25.10
N ASP A 257 8.35 -42.72 26.29
CA ASP A 257 8.99 -41.88 27.28
C ASP A 257 10.50 -42.10 27.10
N ASP A 258 11.30 -41.04 26.88
CA ASP A 258 12.69 -41.13 27.32
C ASP A 258 13.31 -39.76 27.60
N GLU A 259 13.80 -39.66 28.82
CA GLU A 259 14.37 -38.54 29.50
C GLU A 259 15.77 -38.15 28.96
N ASP A 260 16.14 -36.89 29.22
CA ASP A 260 17.49 -36.42 29.58
C ASP A 260 18.74 -37.02 28.90
N GLU A 261 19.40 -36.25 28.02
CA GLU A 261 20.88 -36.11 28.15
C GLU A 261 21.43 -34.79 27.53
N LYS A 262 21.67 -33.79 28.40
CA LYS A 262 22.68 -32.73 28.22
C LYS A 262 23.71 -32.83 29.37
N PRO A 263 24.94 -32.29 29.26
CA PRO A 263 26.04 -32.70 28.39
C PRO A 263 27.29 -33.10 29.23
N LYS A 264 28.18 -33.96 28.70
CA LYS A 264 29.46 -34.29 29.36
C LYS A 264 30.60 -33.35 28.92
N PRO A 265 31.33 -32.67 29.83
CA PRO A 265 32.43 -31.78 29.48
C PRO A 265 33.74 -32.55 29.24
N ALA A 266 34.33 -32.38 28.06
CA ALA A 266 35.64 -32.93 27.73
C ALA A 266 36.77 -32.12 28.39
N LYS A 267 37.51 -32.79 29.27
CA LYS A 267 38.71 -32.30 29.95
C LYS A 267 39.84 -31.96 28.96
N LYS A 268 40.32 -30.72 29.01
CA LYS A 268 41.66 -30.33 28.50
C LYS A 268 42.75 -31.03 29.32
N LYS A 269 43.72 -31.64 28.63
CA LYS A 269 44.97 -32.15 29.18
C LYS A 269 46.15 -31.36 28.59
N LYS A 270 47.20 -31.20 29.42
CA LYS A 270 48.51 -30.51 29.23
C LYS A 270 48.47 -29.04 29.64
N ARG A 271 49.29 -28.55 30.59
CA ARG A 271 50.58 -29.01 31.14
C ARG A 271 50.59 -28.83 32.66
#